data_AF-A0A8H9W4I9-F1
#
_entry.id   AF-A0A8H9W4I9-F1
#
_cell.length_a   1.000
_cell.length_b   1.000
_cell.length_c   1.000
_cell.angle_alpha   90.00
_cell.angle_beta   90.00
_cell.angle_gamma   90.00
#
_symmetry.space_group_name_H-M   'P 1'
#
loop_
_entity.id
_entity.type
_entity.pdbx_description
1 polymer ?
#
loop_
_entity_poly.entity_id
_entity_poly.type
_entity_poly.pdbx_seq_one_letter_code
_entity_poly.pdbx_strand_id
1 'polypeptide(L)'
;MFSHKQNEVPKVKLVAIAKDEAAYIPEWVHHHLFVGFDEIEIFINRTSDNSEQVLNAINAQYPNVTWDYADWIDSCPVEAHKHIQFITYANAKYQCQKDGGYSHIFFLDIDEFLILDELTSSIHDLIKRFPANTPIAFEWLNDCTPMAKAFSKIPQTLTGNLSPLVKTLLPVNIAIEEFRHHLPVFKEQVSTMLVDQSFFKPQEKVKQALDSSVNSLKSSFIYHRAHRSQYEYISLLYRGRPGDTFAYKSNRRGYPQLTRKSSSVLLDEKAYFEYQASFKKFFNAIAIDKLSVGAEQFVSDRYKASIDNLDKHLLQDYPLMVRLFSGVLDDKVIGAFKSYRADLIKADPKNVDLLISLSSDAQKQDIDEAIEIILLAKKIRPKGPLINKKLEQLLQTKQQSANK
;
A
#
# COMPACT_ATOMS: atom_id res chain seq x y z
N MET A 1 -29.95 6.42 39.80
CA MET A 1 -30.14 5.04 39.32
C MET A 1 -29.32 4.89 38.03
N PHE A 2 -28.06 4.48 38.14
CA PHE A 2 -27.24 4.18 36.97
C PHE A 2 -27.61 2.78 36.51
N SER A 3 -28.46 2.70 35.49
CA SER A 3 -28.70 1.46 34.77
C SER A 3 -27.40 1.05 34.10
N HIS A 4 -26.76 0.00 34.63
CA HIS A 4 -25.80 -0.79 33.86
C HIS A 4 -26.52 -1.32 32.63
N LYS A 5 -26.41 -0.62 31.49
CA LYS A 5 -26.69 -1.23 30.20
C LYS A 5 -25.72 -2.40 30.05
N GLN A 6 -26.30 -3.59 29.91
CA GLN A 6 -25.59 -4.82 29.58
C GLN A 6 -24.64 -4.60 28.41
N ASN A 7 -23.51 -5.32 28.45
CA ASN A 7 -22.46 -5.40 27.44
C ASN A 7 -23.00 -5.76 26.05
N GLU A 8 -23.56 -4.79 25.31
CA GLU A 8 -23.78 -4.97 23.87
C GLU A 8 -22.40 -5.05 23.19
N VAL A 9 -22.18 -6.12 22.43
CA VAL A 9 -20.97 -6.28 21.63
C VAL A 9 -20.90 -5.11 20.64
N PRO A 10 -19.78 -4.36 20.60
CA PRO A 10 -19.68 -3.15 19.78
C PRO A 10 -19.78 -3.49 18.29
N LYS A 11 -20.85 -3.11 17.58
CA LYS A 11 -20.92 -3.31 16.13
C LYS A 11 -19.93 -2.39 15.41
N VAL A 12 -19.12 -2.93 14.49
CA VAL A 12 -18.06 -2.21 13.78
C VAL A 12 -18.24 -2.32 12.27
N LYS A 13 -18.27 -1.19 11.58
CA LYS A 13 -18.30 -1.15 10.10
C LYS A 13 -16.93 -0.84 9.53
N LEU A 14 -16.53 -1.58 8.51
CA LEU A 14 -15.37 -1.28 7.67
C LEU A 14 -15.83 -0.70 6.33
N VAL A 15 -15.14 0.33 5.86
CA VAL A 15 -15.42 0.98 4.59
C VAL A 15 -14.15 1.10 3.76
N ALA A 16 -14.23 0.80 2.47
CA ALA A 16 -13.14 0.95 1.52
C ALA A 16 -13.59 1.62 0.22
N ILE A 17 -12.63 2.17 -0.52
CA ILE A 17 -12.84 2.60 -1.90
C ILE A 17 -11.84 1.87 -2.79
N ALA A 18 -12.33 1.30 -3.89
CA ALA A 18 -11.54 0.48 -4.80
C ALA A 18 -11.61 1.01 -6.24
N LYS A 19 -10.46 1.02 -6.92
CA LYS A 19 -10.36 1.22 -8.36
C LYS A 19 -9.46 0.18 -9.00
N ASP A 20 -10.08 -0.68 -9.80
CA ASP A 20 -9.40 -1.78 -10.50
C ASP A 20 -8.62 -2.70 -9.54
N GLU A 21 -9.28 -3.16 -8.47
CA GLU A 21 -8.68 -3.98 -7.40
C GLU A 21 -9.30 -5.39 -7.30
N ALA A 22 -10.00 -5.87 -8.34
CA ALA A 22 -10.74 -7.14 -8.33
C ALA A 22 -9.91 -8.34 -7.86
N ALA A 23 -8.62 -8.36 -8.19
CA ALA A 23 -7.70 -9.46 -7.86
C ALA A 23 -7.42 -9.57 -6.35
N TYR A 24 -7.68 -8.50 -5.59
CA TYR A 24 -7.26 -8.35 -4.20
C TYR A 24 -8.44 -8.28 -3.23
N ILE A 25 -9.61 -7.86 -3.71
CA ILE A 25 -10.85 -7.76 -2.92
C ILE A 25 -11.15 -9.06 -2.13
N PRO A 26 -11.08 -10.28 -2.70
CA PRO A 26 -11.46 -11.49 -1.96
C PRO A 26 -10.62 -11.75 -0.70
N GLU A 27 -9.30 -11.58 -0.78
CA GLU A 27 -8.42 -11.75 0.38
C GLU A 27 -8.64 -10.64 1.42
N TRP A 28 -8.79 -9.41 0.95
CA TRP A 28 -9.05 -8.27 1.82
C TRP A 28 -10.38 -8.41 2.57
N VAL A 29 -11.47 -8.79 1.89
CA VAL A 29 -12.77 -9.02 2.54
C VAL A 29 -12.67 -10.16 3.54
N HIS A 30 -12.11 -11.31 3.14
CA HIS A 30 -11.97 -12.45 4.04
C HIS A 30 -11.18 -12.08 5.30
N HIS A 31 -10.05 -11.40 5.13
CA HIS A 31 -9.21 -10.99 6.26
C HIS A 31 -9.99 -10.15 7.27
N HIS A 32 -10.75 -9.17 6.78
CA HIS A 32 -11.48 -8.28 7.65
C HIS A 32 -12.71 -8.94 8.29
N LEU A 33 -13.37 -9.88 7.61
CA LEU A 33 -14.36 -10.74 8.26
C LEU A 33 -13.73 -11.64 9.34
N PHE A 34 -12.53 -12.19 9.08
CA PHE A 34 -11.82 -13.07 10.00
C PHE A 34 -11.43 -12.34 11.30
N VAL A 35 -10.93 -11.11 11.22
CA VAL A 35 -10.60 -10.29 12.41
C VAL A 35 -11.83 -9.70 13.11
N GLY A 36 -13.03 -9.92 12.56
CA GLY A 36 -14.30 -9.68 13.25
C GLY A 36 -15.05 -8.42 12.85
N PHE A 37 -14.83 -7.80 11.70
CA PHE A 37 -15.72 -6.72 11.25
C PHE A 37 -17.14 -7.25 11.01
N ASP A 38 -18.13 -6.58 11.59
CA ASP A 38 -19.54 -7.01 11.50
C ASP A 38 -20.10 -6.73 10.11
N GLU A 39 -19.72 -5.59 9.53
CA GLU A 39 -20.11 -5.18 8.18
C GLU A 39 -18.96 -4.57 7.41
N ILE A 40 -18.94 -4.84 6.11
CA ILE A 40 -17.98 -4.28 5.17
C ILE A 40 -18.76 -3.61 4.04
N GLU A 41 -18.42 -2.37 3.72
CA GLU A 41 -18.98 -1.62 2.59
C GLU A 41 -17.84 -1.18 1.66
N ILE A 42 -17.90 -1.59 0.40
CA ILE A 42 -16.87 -1.26 -0.59
C ILE A 42 -17.48 -0.36 -1.65
N PHE A 43 -16.94 0.84 -1.81
CA PHE A 43 -17.29 1.70 -2.94
C PHE A 43 -16.34 1.46 -4.10
N ILE A 44 -16.84 1.13 -5.28
CA ILE A 44 -16.00 1.11 -6.50
C ILE A 44 -16.06 2.45 -7.20
N ASN A 45 -14.91 2.91 -7.71
CA ASN A 45 -14.85 4.19 -8.40
C ASN A 45 -14.06 4.12 -9.71
N ARG A 46 -14.67 4.56 -10.81
CA ARG A 46 -14.08 4.62 -12.15
C ARG A 46 -13.35 3.32 -12.51
N THR A 47 -14.00 2.20 -12.20
CA THR A 47 -13.45 0.85 -12.30
C THR A 47 -13.73 0.27 -13.68
N SER A 48 -12.76 -0.47 -14.20
CA SER A 48 -12.72 -1.03 -15.54
C SER A 48 -12.35 -2.52 -15.59
N ASP A 49 -11.95 -3.08 -14.44
CA ASP A 49 -11.80 -4.53 -14.27
C ASP A 49 -13.14 -5.20 -13.87
N ASN A 50 -13.08 -6.46 -13.48
CA ASN A 50 -14.25 -7.24 -13.06
C ASN A 50 -14.59 -7.14 -11.56
N SER A 51 -14.28 -6.00 -10.89
CA SER A 51 -14.53 -5.83 -9.45
C SER A 51 -16.00 -5.99 -9.09
N GLU A 52 -16.92 -5.51 -9.92
CA GLU A 52 -18.37 -5.64 -9.71
C GLU A 52 -18.79 -7.11 -9.63
N GLN A 53 -18.33 -7.95 -10.57
CA GLN A 53 -18.67 -9.38 -10.59
C GLN A 53 -18.10 -10.10 -9.35
N VAL A 54 -16.89 -9.74 -8.94
CA VAL A 54 -16.26 -10.27 -7.71
C VAL A 54 -17.07 -9.87 -6.48
N LEU A 55 -17.47 -8.60 -6.36
CA LEU A 55 -18.25 -8.09 -5.24
C LEU A 55 -19.66 -8.68 -5.19
N ASN A 56 -20.31 -8.88 -6.33
CA ASN A 56 -21.59 -9.58 -6.43
C ASN A 56 -21.50 -11.03 -5.94
N ALA A 57 -20.43 -11.76 -6.31
CA ALA A 57 -20.21 -13.13 -5.84
C ALA A 57 -20.00 -13.19 -4.32
N ILE A 58 -19.27 -12.21 -3.77
CA ILE A 58 -19.07 -12.08 -2.32
C ILE A 58 -20.38 -11.74 -1.61
N ASN A 59 -21.09 -10.70 -2.03
CA ASN A 59 -22.34 -10.24 -1.40
C ASN A 59 -23.41 -11.35 -1.38
N ALA A 60 -23.51 -12.15 -2.45
CA ALA A 60 -24.46 -13.26 -2.52
C ALA A 60 -24.25 -14.33 -1.42
N GLN A 61 -23.02 -14.52 -0.95
CA GLN A 61 -22.68 -15.48 0.10
C GLN A 61 -22.53 -14.82 1.48
N TYR A 62 -22.17 -13.54 1.50
CA TYR A 62 -21.91 -12.73 2.70
C TYR A 62 -22.73 -11.43 2.61
N PRO A 63 -24.03 -11.44 2.95
CA PRO A 63 -24.89 -10.26 2.84
C PRO A 63 -24.46 -9.07 3.69
N ASN A 64 -23.62 -9.29 4.71
CA ASN A 64 -23.00 -8.25 5.51
C ASN A 64 -21.79 -7.57 4.82
N VAL A 65 -21.44 -8.02 3.61
CA VAL A 65 -20.49 -7.37 2.70
C VAL A 65 -21.29 -6.74 1.57
N THR A 66 -21.36 -5.41 1.57
CA THR A 66 -22.12 -4.61 0.61
C THR A 66 -21.19 -3.78 -0.26
N TRP A 67 -21.70 -3.30 -1.39
CA TRP A 67 -20.93 -2.44 -2.29
C TRP A 67 -21.82 -1.49 -3.07
N ASP A 68 -21.26 -0.36 -3.51
CA ASP A 68 -21.93 0.63 -4.36
C ASP A 68 -20.91 1.39 -5.24
N TYR A 69 -21.38 2.18 -6.19
CA TYR A 69 -20.54 3.08 -6.98
C TYR A 69 -20.32 4.41 -6.26
N ALA A 70 -19.09 4.91 -6.22
CA ALA A 70 -18.80 6.30 -5.84
C ALA A 70 -18.95 7.28 -7.02
N ASP A 71 -19.18 6.77 -8.23
CA ASP A 71 -19.12 7.54 -9.49
C ASP A 71 -20.24 8.58 -9.62
N TRP A 72 -21.28 8.53 -8.78
CA TRP A 72 -22.26 9.61 -8.69
C TRP A 72 -21.63 10.97 -8.35
N ILE A 73 -20.46 10.98 -7.71
CA ILE A 73 -19.69 12.21 -7.41
C ILE A 73 -19.21 12.89 -8.70
N ASP A 74 -19.06 12.15 -9.81
CA ASP A 74 -18.69 12.73 -11.11
C ASP A 74 -19.85 13.54 -11.72
N SER A 75 -21.07 13.42 -11.17
CA SER A 75 -22.22 14.28 -11.49
C SER A 75 -22.22 15.60 -10.72
N CYS A 76 -21.32 15.78 -9.75
CA CYS A 76 -21.11 17.06 -9.06
C CYS A 76 -20.19 18.00 -9.87
N PRO A 77 -20.06 19.29 -9.49
CA PRO A 77 -19.07 20.19 -10.07
C PRO A 77 -17.65 19.59 -10.07
N VAL A 78 -16.82 19.98 -11.05
CA VAL A 78 -15.48 19.40 -11.29
C VAL A 78 -14.58 19.48 -10.06
N GLU A 79 -14.76 20.49 -9.21
CA GLU A 79 -14.05 20.66 -7.96
C GLU A 79 -14.27 19.50 -7.00
N ALA A 80 -15.43 18.84 -7.03
CA ALA A 80 -15.75 17.67 -6.20
C ALA A 80 -15.08 16.38 -6.69
N HIS A 81 -14.77 16.28 -7.99
CA HIS A 81 -14.24 15.05 -8.60
C HIS A 81 -12.89 14.61 -8.00
N LYS A 82 -12.07 15.57 -7.57
CA LYS A 82 -10.78 15.32 -6.90
C LYS A 82 -10.92 14.98 -5.42
N HIS A 83 -12.12 15.13 -4.85
CA HIS A 83 -12.43 14.88 -3.44
C HIS A 83 -13.29 13.63 -3.23
N ILE A 84 -13.44 12.78 -4.25
CA ILE A 84 -14.29 11.58 -4.24
C ILE A 84 -14.09 10.72 -2.97
N GLN A 85 -12.84 10.52 -2.54
CA GLN A 85 -12.55 9.73 -1.34
C GLN A 85 -13.11 10.37 -0.06
N PHE A 86 -12.89 11.68 0.13
CA PHE A 86 -13.36 12.39 1.31
C PHE A 86 -14.88 12.44 1.38
N ILE A 87 -15.53 12.71 0.24
CA ILE A 87 -16.99 12.78 0.13
C ILE A 87 -17.61 11.42 0.44
N THR A 88 -17.06 10.34 -0.13
CA THR A 88 -17.56 8.98 0.08
C THR A 88 -17.43 8.54 1.53
N TYR A 89 -16.27 8.76 2.17
CA TYR A 89 -16.09 8.42 3.59
C TYR A 89 -16.96 9.27 4.52
N ALA A 90 -17.15 10.55 4.21
CA ALA A 90 -18.08 11.40 4.96
C ALA A 90 -19.52 10.91 4.85
N ASN A 91 -19.96 10.53 3.63
CA ASN A 91 -21.28 9.96 3.40
C ASN A 91 -21.46 8.63 4.16
N ALA A 92 -20.49 7.72 4.08
CA ALA A 92 -20.57 6.42 4.76
C ALA A 92 -20.70 6.57 6.29
N LYS A 93 -19.92 7.46 6.92
CA LYS A 93 -20.09 7.77 8.35
C LYS A 93 -21.47 8.36 8.65
N TYR A 94 -21.93 9.29 7.81
CA TYR A 94 -23.25 9.90 7.98
C TYR A 94 -24.38 8.85 7.92
N GLN A 95 -24.31 7.89 6.99
CA GLN A 95 -25.26 6.77 6.95
C GLN A 95 -25.18 5.90 8.20
N CYS A 96 -23.98 5.54 8.67
CA CYS A 96 -23.85 4.79 9.94
C CYS A 96 -24.49 5.51 11.14
N GLN A 97 -24.37 6.84 11.20
CA GLN A 97 -25.00 7.64 12.25
C GLN A 97 -26.52 7.64 12.14
N LYS A 98 -27.05 7.68 10.91
CA LYS A 98 -28.48 7.70 10.62
C LYS A 98 -29.13 6.34 10.87
N ASP A 99 -28.51 5.25 10.42
CA ASP A 99 -29.03 3.89 10.58
C ASP A 99 -28.95 3.45 12.05
N GLY A 100 -27.95 3.96 12.79
CA GLY A 100 -27.71 3.62 14.18
C GLY A 100 -27.13 2.22 14.37
N GLY A 101 -26.93 1.83 15.63
CA GLY A 101 -26.44 0.48 15.98
C GLY A 101 -24.93 0.24 15.80
N TYR A 102 -24.20 1.13 15.11
CA TYR A 102 -22.73 1.06 15.02
C TYR A 102 -22.06 1.82 16.15
N SER A 103 -21.09 1.16 16.78
CA SER A 103 -20.21 1.78 17.77
C SER A 103 -19.03 2.48 17.09
N HIS A 104 -18.44 1.83 16.09
CA HIS A 104 -17.22 2.27 15.43
C HIS A 104 -17.28 2.08 13.91
N ILE A 105 -16.51 2.90 13.21
CA ILE A 105 -16.31 2.83 11.77
C ILE A 105 -14.81 2.90 11.47
N PHE A 106 -14.35 2.14 10.48
CA PHE A 106 -12.97 2.15 10.02
C PHE A 106 -12.87 2.31 8.51
N PHE A 107 -11.81 2.97 8.05
CA PHE A 107 -11.57 3.25 6.64
C PHE A 107 -10.21 2.69 6.21
N LEU A 108 -10.21 1.60 5.45
CA LEU A 108 -9.00 0.95 4.97
C LEU A 108 -9.04 0.80 3.45
N ASP A 109 -7.90 1.02 2.79
CA ASP A 109 -7.71 0.73 1.38
C ASP A 109 -7.56 -0.77 1.15
N ILE A 110 -7.82 -1.23 -0.08
CA ILE A 110 -7.80 -2.67 -0.46
C ILE A 110 -6.39 -3.30 -0.32
N ASP A 111 -5.34 -2.50 -0.15
CA ASP A 111 -3.98 -2.94 0.14
C ASP A 111 -3.60 -2.85 1.63
N GLU A 112 -4.53 -2.54 2.52
CA GLU A 112 -4.28 -2.39 3.96
C GLU A 112 -4.99 -3.49 4.76
N PHE A 113 -4.23 -4.21 5.59
CA PHE A 113 -4.72 -5.31 6.40
C PHE A 113 -4.52 -5.00 7.88
N LEU A 114 -5.60 -4.98 8.65
CA LEU A 114 -5.52 -4.82 10.10
C LEU A 114 -5.03 -6.12 10.76
N ILE A 115 -3.84 -6.13 11.30
CA ILE A 115 -3.29 -7.25 12.08
C ILE A 115 -3.61 -6.99 13.55
N LEU A 116 -4.31 -7.93 14.20
CA LEU A 116 -4.70 -7.84 15.61
C LEU A 116 -3.99 -8.93 16.41
N ASP A 117 -3.05 -8.53 17.25
CA ASP A 117 -2.31 -9.40 18.18
C ASP A 117 -1.95 -10.76 17.55
N GLU A 118 -1.21 -10.73 16.43
CA GLU A 118 -0.78 -11.92 15.69
C GLU A 118 -1.92 -12.84 15.18
N LEU A 119 -3.09 -12.24 14.88
CA LEU A 119 -4.34 -12.91 14.50
C LEU A 119 -5.04 -13.66 15.63
N THR A 120 -4.64 -13.44 16.89
CA THR A 120 -5.23 -14.14 18.05
C THR A 120 -6.38 -13.37 18.70
N SER A 121 -6.65 -12.13 18.29
CA SER A 121 -7.72 -11.29 18.83
C SER A 121 -8.65 -10.74 17.76
N SER A 122 -9.82 -10.25 18.19
CA SER A 122 -10.82 -9.62 17.33
C SER A 122 -10.84 -8.10 17.48
N ILE A 123 -11.44 -7.41 16.51
CA ILE A 123 -11.67 -5.96 16.59
C ILE A 123 -12.50 -5.58 17.82
N HIS A 124 -13.45 -6.44 18.22
CA HIS A 124 -14.26 -6.26 19.41
C HIS A 124 -13.43 -6.32 20.69
N ASP A 125 -12.49 -7.25 20.77
CA ASP A 125 -11.60 -7.37 21.93
C ASP A 125 -10.64 -6.19 22.02
N LEU A 126 -10.14 -5.70 20.88
CA LEU A 126 -9.37 -4.47 20.83
C LEU A 126 -10.17 -3.29 21.40
N ILE A 127 -11.38 -3.04 20.89
CA ILE A 127 -12.20 -1.88 21.28
C ILE A 127 -12.49 -1.87 22.78
N LYS A 128 -12.76 -3.04 23.39
CA LYS A 128 -13.01 -3.17 24.84
C LYS A 128 -11.83 -2.71 25.71
N ARG A 129 -10.61 -2.61 25.16
CA ARG A 129 -9.44 -2.09 25.89
C ARG A 129 -9.45 -0.57 26.06
N PHE A 130 -10.33 0.14 25.36
CA PHE A 130 -10.34 1.60 25.29
C PHE A 130 -11.66 2.19 25.80
N PRO A 131 -11.67 3.46 26.26
CA PRO A 131 -12.91 4.18 26.48
C PRO A 131 -13.74 4.29 25.20
N ALA A 132 -15.07 4.20 25.32
CA ALA A 132 -15.98 4.08 24.17
C ALA A 132 -15.91 5.22 23.14
N ASN A 133 -15.45 6.42 23.53
CA ASN A 133 -15.36 7.60 22.67
C ASN A 133 -13.92 7.94 22.25
N THR A 134 -13.01 6.97 22.32
CA THR A 134 -11.59 7.17 21.99
C THR A 134 -11.28 6.68 20.58
N PRO A 135 -10.78 7.55 19.67
CA PRO A 135 -10.17 7.11 18.42
C PRO A 135 -8.90 6.31 18.68
N ILE A 136 -8.74 5.21 17.96
CA ILE A 136 -7.59 4.30 18.09
C ILE A 136 -6.79 4.36 16.79
N ALA A 137 -5.56 4.85 16.87
CA ALA A 137 -4.63 4.92 15.76
C ALA A 137 -3.68 3.72 15.74
N PHE A 138 -3.46 3.19 14.54
CA PHE A 138 -2.62 2.02 14.27
C PHE A 138 -1.44 2.42 13.41
N GLU A 139 -0.24 2.06 13.86
CA GLU A 139 0.99 2.20 13.09
C GLU A 139 0.98 1.32 11.85
N TRP A 140 1.83 1.68 10.89
CA TRP A 140 1.93 0.99 9.62
C TRP A 140 3.24 0.23 9.51
N LEU A 141 3.13 -1.05 9.16
CA LEU A 141 4.21 -1.82 8.59
C LEU A 141 4.00 -1.87 7.07
N ASN A 142 4.74 -1.06 6.32
CA ASN A 142 4.68 -1.09 4.86
C ASN A 142 5.40 -2.33 4.36
N ASP A 143 4.66 -3.22 3.69
CA ASP A 143 5.19 -4.45 3.11
C ASP A 143 6.44 -4.17 2.28
N CYS A 144 7.46 -4.95 2.57
CA CYS A 144 8.73 -4.93 1.86
C CYS A 144 9.26 -6.37 1.77
N THR A 145 8.36 -7.32 1.49
CA THR A 145 8.72 -8.72 1.29
C THR A 145 9.62 -8.84 0.05
N PRO A 146 10.91 -9.18 0.22
CA PRO A 146 11.81 -9.32 -0.91
C PRO A 146 11.31 -10.43 -1.83
N MET A 147 11.33 -10.19 -3.14
CA MET A 147 11.02 -11.20 -4.16
C MET A 147 9.64 -11.88 -4.01
N ALA A 148 8.66 -11.16 -3.46
CA ALA A 148 7.28 -11.65 -3.38
C ALA A 148 6.75 -12.07 -4.76
N LYS A 149 6.12 -13.23 -4.82
CA LYS A 149 5.42 -13.71 -6.02
C LYS A 149 4.16 -12.87 -6.25
N ALA A 150 3.83 -12.65 -7.51
CA ALA A 150 2.60 -11.97 -7.88
C ALA A 150 1.37 -12.67 -7.28
N PHE A 151 0.41 -11.89 -6.78
CA PHE A 151 -0.84 -12.37 -6.18
C PHE A 151 -0.64 -13.27 -4.96
N SER A 152 0.55 -13.24 -4.35
CA SER A 152 0.82 -13.97 -3.12
C SER A 152 -0.06 -13.48 -1.98
N LYS A 153 -0.55 -14.42 -1.19
CA LYS A 153 -1.36 -14.13 0.01
C LYS A 153 -0.50 -13.63 1.15
N ILE A 154 -1.12 -13.10 2.21
CA ILE A 154 -0.43 -12.70 3.44
C ILE A 154 0.42 -13.87 3.93
N PRO A 155 1.75 -13.70 4.05
CA PRO A 155 2.63 -14.74 4.58
C PRO A 155 2.51 -14.82 6.11
N GLN A 156 2.96 -15.93 6.71
CA GLN A 156 3.02 -16.05 8.16
C GLN A 156 4.01 -15.05 8.79
N THR A 157 5.13 -14.78 8.11
CA THR A 157 6.10 -13.79 8.54
C THR A 157 5.90 -12.51 7.76
N LEU A 158 5.35 -11.50 8.42
CA LEU A 158 5.14 -10.16 7.86
C LEU A 158 6.46 -9.39 7.94
N THR A 159 6.97 -8.92 6.82
CA THR A 159 8.21 -8.14 6.78
C THR A 159 7.97 -6.81 6.08
N GLY A 160 8.43 -5.72 6.70
CA GLY A 160 8.17 -4.40 6.16
C GLY A 160 8.99 -3.29 6.80
N ASN A 161 8.79 -2.08 6.30
CA ASN A 161 9.36 -0.85 6.85
C ASN A 161 8.32 -0.12 7.70
N LEU A 162 8.71 0.25 8.92
CA LEU A 162 7.86 1.07 9.78
C LEU A 162 7.62 2.45 9.16
N SER A 163 6.35 2.80 9.00
CA SER A 163 5.91 4.09 8.47
C SER A 163 5.43 4.99 9.62
N PRO A 164 5.58 6.31 9.50
CA PRO A 164 4.99 7.24 10.46
C PRO A 164 3.51 7.51 10.20
N LEU A 165 2.97 7.13 9.05
CA LEU A 165 1.53 7.24 8.83
C LEU A 165 0.77 6.20 9.66
N VAL A 166 -0.48 6.53 9.95
CA VAL A 166 -1.39 5.69 10.72
C VAL A 166 -2.70 5.49 9.96
N LYS A 167 -3.54 4.58 10.47
CA LYS A 167 -4.98 4.60 10.25
C LYS A 167 -5.69 4.73 11.58
N THR A 168 -6.86 5.34 11.60
CA THR A 168 -7.61 5.57 12.84
C THR A 168 -9.00 4.94 12.78
N LEU A 169 -9.27 4.04 13.72
CA LEU A 169 -10.62 3.55 14.02
C LEU A 169 -11.38 4.62 14.79
N LEU A 170 -12.60 4.91 14.37
CA LEU A 170 -13.35 6.06 14.85
C LEU A 170 -14.64 5.61 15.55
N PRO A 171 -14.94 6.09 16.77
CA PRO A 171 -16.29 6.03 17.30
C PRO A 171 -17.25 6.74 16.33
N VAL A 172 -18.37 6.11 15.97
CA VAL A 172 -19.28 6.62 14.92
C VAL A 172 -19.81 8.03 15.21
N ASN A 173 -20.03 8.34 16.49
CA ASN A 173 -20.60 9.62 16.93
C ASN A 173 -19.57 10.72 17.18
N ILE A 174 -18.28 10.47 16.91
CA ILE A 174 -17.27 11.50 17.06
C ILE A 174 -17.48 12.67 16.09
N ALA A 175 -17.28 13.89 16.58
CA ALA A 175 -17.43 15.12 15.81
C ALA A 175 -16.17 15.39 14.97
N ILE A 176 -16.32 15.31 13.65
CA ILE A 176 -15.25 15.56 12.66
C ILE A 176 -15.52 16.91 11.97
N GLU A 177 -14.49 17.74 11.91
CA GLU A 177 -14.46 18.99 11.13
C GLU A 177 -14.12 18.69 9.67
N GLU A 178 -13.07 17.91 9.45
CA GLU A 178 -12.59 17.54 8.12
C GLU A 178 -12.20 16.07 8.10
N PHE A 179 -12.75 15.31 7.15
CA PHE A 179 -12.30 13.95 6.89
C PHE A 179 -10.90 13.96 6.29
N ARG A 180 -10.03 13.15 6.87
CA ARG A 180 -8.72 12.83 6.29
C ARG A 180 -8.48 11.34 6.33
N HIS A 181 -7.65 10.88 5.42
CA HIS A 181 -7.47 9.47 5.14
C HIS A 181 -6.77 8.68 6.28
N HIS A 182 -5.89 9.32 7.03
CA HIS A 182 -5.12 8.68 8.10
C HIS A 182 -5.64 9.03 9.49
N LEU A 183 -5.82 10.34 9.74
CA LEU A 183 -6.31 10.89 11.00
C LEU A 183 -7.19 12.13 10.71
N PRO A 184 -8.51 12.08 11.00
CA PRO A 184 -9.41 13.22 10.77
C PRO A 184 -9.04 14.46 11.60
N VAL A 185 -9.56 15.61 11.19
CA VAL A 185 -9.57 16.81 12.03
C VAL A 185 -10.85 16.77 12.86
N PHE A 186 -10.72 16.77 14.18
CA PHE A 186 -11.84 16.73 15.10
C PHE A 186 -12.30 18.15 15.45
N LYS A 187 -13.61 18.35 15.66
CA LYS A 187 -14.17 19.66 16.07
C LYS A 187 -13.78 20.05 17.49
N GLU A 188 -13.54 19.06 18.34
CA GLU A 188 -13.18 19.22 19.74
C GLU A 188 -11.81 18.61 19.99
N GLN A 189 -11.21 18.92 21.14
CA GLN A 189 -9.96 18.29 21.53
C GLN A 189 -10.21 16.82 21.87
N VAL A 190 -9.82 15.92 20.97
CA VAL A 190 -9.96 14.48 21.15
C VAL A 190 -8.60 13.83 21.41
N SER A 191 -8.51 13.10 22.52
CA SER A 191 -7.35 12.29 22.86
C SER A 191 -7.33 10.99 22.06
N THR A 192 -6.78 11.04 20.85
CA THR A 192 -6.50 9.82 20.06
C THR A 192 -5.42 8.99 20.74
N MET A 193 -5.64 7.68 20.87
CA MET A 193 -4.70 6.75 21.50
C MET A 193 -4.07 5.81 20.47
N LEU A 194 -2.86 5.35 20.75
CA LEU A 194 -2.22 4.22 20.08
C LEU A 194 -2.68 2.90 20.69
N VAL A 195 -2.35 1.78 20.05
CA VAL A 195 -2.75 0.43 20.50
C VAL A 195 -2.27 0.09 21.91
N ASP A 196 -1.13 0.64 22.34
CA ASP A 196 -0.59 0.50 23.70
C ASP A 196 -1.17 1.51 24.71
N GLN A 197 -2.25 2.21 24.35
CA GLN A 197 -2.94 3.26 25.13
C GLN A 197 -2.12 4.53 25.38
N SER A 198 -0.92 4.64 24.81
CA SER A 198 -0.20 5.92 24.79
C SER A 198 -0.91 6.91 23.86
N PHE A 199 -0.66 8.21 24.07
CA PHE A 199 -1.29 9.25 23.25
C PHE A 199 -0.64 9.37 21.88
N PHE A 200 -1.48 9.56 20.85
CA PHE A 200 -1.02 9.94 19.53
C PHE A 200 -0.29 11.29 19.59
N LYS A 201 0.96 11.31 19.13
CA LYS A 201 1.77 12.54 19.04
C LYS A 201 2.06 12.85 17.56
N PRO A 202 1.48 13.92 16.99
CA PRO A 202 1.71 14.29 15.60
C PRO A 202 3.13 14.82 15.39
N GLN A 203 3.68 14.61 14.19
CA GLN A 203 4.83 15.38 13.71
C GLN A 203 4.45 16.85 13.54
N GLU A 204 5.45 17.72 13.61
CA GLU A 204 5.26 19.16 13.45
C GLU A 204 4.66 19.52 12.08
N LYS A 205 5.23 18.98 11.01
CA LYS A 205 4.89 19.30 9.61
C LYS A 205 3.78 18.45 9.01
N VAL A 206 3.64 17.19 9.46
CA VAL A 206 2.67 16.24 8.92
C VAL A 206 1.81 15.73 10.06
N LYS A 207 0.69 16.41 10.33
CA LYS A 207 -0.17 16.13 11.50
C LYS A 207 -0.81 14.73 11.50
N GLN A 208 -0.88 14.08 10.34
CA GLN A 208 -1.34 12.71 10.17
C GLN A 208 -0.25 11.65 10.39
N ALA A 209 0.99 12.08 10.65
CA ALA A 209 2.13 11.21 10.86
C ALA A 209 2.56 11.25 12.33
N LEU A 210 2.93 10.10 12.89
CA LEU A 210 3.47 9.95 14.23
C LEU A 210 4.88 10.51 14.35
N ASP A 211 5.11 11.21 15.45
CA ASP A 211 6.42 11.64 15.87
C ASP A 211 7.35 10.45 16.13
N SER A 212 8.63 10.59 15.79
CA SER A 212 9.59 9.49 15.96
C SER A 212 9.79 9.07 17.41
N SER A 213 9.43 9.92 18.40
CA SER A 213 9.57 9.55 19.82
C SER A 213 8.56 8.52 20.30
N VAL A 214 7.45 8.34 19.58
CA VAL A 214 6.37 7.40 19.94
C VAL A 214 6.15 6.33 18.88
N ASN A 215 6.73 6.50 17.68
CA ASN A 215 6.59 5.57 16.58
C ASN A 215 7.40 4.29 16.82
N SER A 216 6.67 3.22 17.12
CA SER A 216 7.17 1.85 17.16
C SER A 216 6.07 0.92 16.66
N LEU A 217 6.43 -0.22 16.08
CA LEU A 217 5.42 -1.23 15.72
C LEU A 217 4.77 -1.78 17.00
N LYS A 218 3.44 -1.71 17.11
CA LYS A 218 2.68 -2.23 18.26
C LYS A 218 2.14 -3.63 17.94
N SER A 219 1.53 -4.28 18.95
CA SER A 219 1.00 -5.64 18.80
C SER A 219 -0.12 -5.76 17.77
N SER A 220 -0.88 -4.68 17.57
CA SER A 220 -1.86 -4.53 16.49
C SER A 220 -1.46 -3.36 15.60
N PHE A 221 -1.53 -3.54 14.30
CA PHE A 221 -1.00 -2.57 13.32
C PHE A 221 -1.64 -2.79 11.94
N ILE A 222 -1.44 -1.83 11.03
CA ILE A 222 -1.80 -2.01 9.63
C ILE A 222 -0.60 -2.58 8.87
N TYR A 223 -0.77 -3.77 8.30
CA TYR A 223 0.14 -4.28 7.30
C TYR A 223 -0.28 -3.77 5.92
N HIS A 224 0.51 -2.85 5.37
CA HIS A 224 0.16 -2.12 4.16
C HIS A 224 0.93 -2.67 2.95
N ARG A 225 0.24 -3.40 2.09
CA ARG A 225 0.76 -4.11 0.92
C ARG A 225 0.66 -3.30 -0.37
N ALA A 226 0.98 -2.00 -0.34
CA ALA A 226 1.01 -1.17 -1.56
C ALA A 226 1.99 -1.66 -2.65
N HIS A 227 2.96 -2.51 -2.28
CA HIS A 227 3.99 -3.05 -3.16
C HIS A 227 4.03 -4.58 -3.07
N ARG A 228 2.88 -5.24 -3.31
CA ARG A 228 2.67 -6.70 -3.16
C ARG A 228 3.75 -7.55 -3.83
N SER A 229 4.09 -7.23 -5.07
CA SER A 229 5.19 -7.80 -5.83
C SER A 229 5.72 -6.79 -6.84
N GLN A 230 6.90 -7.05 -7.41
CA GLN A 230 7.46 -6.19 -8.46
C GLN A 230 6.56 -6.16 -9.71
N TYR A 231 5.99 -7.31 -10.05
CA TYR A 231 5.04 -7.45 -11.15
C TYR A 231 3.81 -6.56 -10.98
N GLU A 232 3.19 -6.63 -9.80
CA GLU A 232 2.01 -5.82 -9.47
C GLU A 232 2.37 -4.34 -9.32
N TYR A 233 3.57 -4.01 -8.83
CA TYR A 233 4.05 -2.63 -8.77
C TYR A 233 4.21 -2.01 -10.17
N ILE A 234 4.82 -2.72 -11.11
CA ILE A 234 4.97 -2.29 -12.51
C ILE A 234 3.59 -2.06 -13.14
N SER A 235 2.66 -3.00 -12.96
CA SER A 235 1.26 -2.85 -13.37
C SER A 235 0.62 -1.61 -12.74
N LEU A 236 0.76 -1.43 -11.43
CA LEU A 236 0.17 -0.32 -10.67
C LEU A 236 0.68 1.05 -11.10
N LEU A 237 1.96 1.15 -11.46
CA LEU A 237 2.55 2.39 -11.97
C LEU A 237 1.80 2.84 -13.23
N TYR A 238 1.49 1.93 -14.14
CA TYR A 238 0.82 2.25 -15.42
C TYR A 238 -0.69 2.47 -15.31
N ARG A 239 -1.27 2.41 -14.10
CA ARG A 239 -2.63 2.92 -13.85
C ARG A 239 -2.71 4.46 -14.01
N GLY A 240 -1.57 5.16 -13.96
CA GLY A 240 -1.52 6.62 -14.00
C GLY A 240 -2.16 7.28 -12.78
N ARG A 241 -2.24 8.62 -12.81
CA ARG A 241 -2.99 9.42 -11.83
C ARG A 241 -4.14 10.15 -12.51
N PRO A 242 -5.30 10.27 -11.84
CA PRO A 242 -6.36 11.15 -12.32
C PRO A 242 -5.83 12.59 -12.47
N GLY A 243 -5.96 13.16 -13.66
CA GLY A 243 -5.53 14.53 -13.97
C GLY A 243 -4.07 14.68 -14.43
N ASP A 244 -3.24 13.64 -14.35
CA ASP A 244 -1.88 13.67 -14.92
C ASP A 244 -1.93 13.27 -16.40
N THR A 245 -1.10 13.91 -17.22
CA THR A 245 -0.92 13.53 -18.65
C THR A 245 0.13 12.44 -18.84
N PHE A 246 0.96 12.18 -17.84
CA PHE A 246 1.97 11.13 -17.88
C PHE A 246 1.34 9.77 -17.54
N ALA A 247 1.66 8.74 -18.33
CA ALA A 247 1.02 7.43 -18.22
C ALA A 247 1.31 6.72 -16.89
N TYR A 248 2.47 6.98 -16.28
CA TYR A 248 2.84 6.38 -15.00
C TYR A 248 2.50 7.25 -13.79
N LYS A 249 2.30 6.61 -12.64
CA LYS A 249 2.10 7.27 -11.35
C LYS A 249 3.34 8.03 -10.89
N SER A 250 3.36 9.32 -11.19
CA SER A 250 4.44 10.26 -10.91
C SER A 250 4.82 10.39 -9.42
N ASN A 251 3.92 10.07 -8.49
CA ASN A 251 4.14 10.17 -7.03
C ASN A 251 4.80 8.96 -6.37
N ARG A 252 5.26 7.97 -7.14
CA ARG A 252 6.04 6.86 -6.60
C ARG A 252 7.55 7.16 -6.59
N ARG A 253 8.29 6.43 -5.76
CA ARG A 253 9.72 6.63 -5.52
C ARG A 253 10.57 5.38 -5.82
N GLY A 254 9.99 4.37 -6.45
CA GLY A 254 10.62 3.07 -6.64
C GLY A 254 9.96 1.97 -5.83
N TYR A 255 10.35 0.74 -6.14
CA TYR A 255 10.02 -0.44 -5.35
C TYR A 255 10.78 -0.39 -4.01
N PRO A 256 10.11 -0.63 -2.88
CA PRO A 256 10.71 -0.47 -1.56
C PRO A 256 11.83 -1.49 -1.33
N GLN A 257 12.81 -1.08 -0.53
CA GLN A 257 13.89 -1.92 -0.03
C GLN A 257 13.89 -1.88 1.50
N LEU A 258 14.39 -2.94 2.13
CA LEU A 258 14.51 -2.98 3.58
C LEU A 258 15.47 -1.88 4.06
N THR A 259 15.14 -1.28 5.20
CA THR A 259 15.89 -0.18 5.79
C THR A 259 16.24 -0.50 7.24
N ARG A 260 16.97 0.40 7.90
CA ARG A 260 17.20 0.31 9.36
C ARG A 260 15.92 0.35 10.20
N LYS A 261 14.78 0.74 9.63
CA LYS A 261 13.46 0.77 10.27
C LYS A 261 12.61 -0.45 9.90
N SER A 262 13.21 -1.46 9.28
CA SER A 262 12.51 -2.70 8.98
C SER A 262 12.21 -3.48 10.24
N SER A 263 11.08 -4.19 10.21
CA SER A 263 10.67 -5.13 11.25
C SER A 263 10.08 -6.36 10.59
N SER A 264 10.15 -7.48 11.30
CA SER A 264 9.51 -8.74 10.93
C SER A 264 8.67 -9.22 12.09
N VAL A 265 7.44 -9.62 11.82
CA VAL A 265 6.48 -10.17 12.79
C VAL A 265 6.11 -11.57 12.32
N LEU A 266 6.37 -12.56 13.16
CA LEU A 266 5.89 -13.92 12.94
C LEU A 266 4.50 -14.04 13.56
N LEU A 267 3.50 -14.35 12.74
CA LEU A 267 2.14 -14.59 13.21
C LEU A 267 2.03 -15.92 13.97
N ASP A 268 1.12 -15.98 14.95
CA ASP A 268 0.84 -17.18 15.72
C ASP A 268 0.51 -18.35 14.78
N GLU A 269 1.21 -19.47 14.97
CA GLU A 269 1.16 -20.60 14.04
C GLU A 269 -0.24 -21.21 13.95
N LYS A 270 -0.91 -21.34 15.10
CA LYS A 270 -2.25 -21.93 15.15
C LYS A 270 -3.28 -21.00 14.54
N ALA A 271 -3.27 -19.73 14.92
CA ALA A 271 -4.19 -18.72 14.37
C ALA A 271 -3.99 -18.55 12.87
N TYR A 272 -2.74 -18.55 12.39
CA TYR A 272 -2.45 -18.45 10.96
C TYR A 272 -2.92 -19.69 10.18
N PHE A 273 -2.78 -20.90 10.73
CA PHE A 273 -3.32 -22.10 10.11
C PHE A 273 -4.86 -22.06 10.01
N GLU A 274 -5.53 -21.61 11.08
CA GLU A 274 -6.99 -21.40 11.09
C GLU A 274 -7.42 -20.33 10.08
N TYR A 275 -6.68 -19.23 9.99
CA TYR A 275 -6.85 -18.17 8.99
C TYR A 275 -6.79 -18.75 7.57
N GLN A 276 -5.74 -19.50 7.24
CA GLN A 276 -5.59 -20.12 5.90
C GLN A 276 -6.72 -21.10 5.58
N ALA A 277 -7.10 -21.93 6.55
CA ALA A 277 -8.21 -22.87 6.38
C ALA A 277 -9.54 -22.15 6.16
N SER A 278 -9.78 -21.05 6.88
CA SER A 278 -10.98 -20.22 6.70
C SER A 278 -11.00 -19.48 5.36
N PHE A 279 -9.84 -19.00 4.88
CA PHE A 279 -9.73 -18.37 3.57
C PHE A 279 -10.09 -19.35 2.46
N LYS A 280 -9.60 -20.59 2.53
CA LYS A 280 -9.96 -21.64 1.56
C LYS A 280 -11.47 -21.92 1.54
N LYS A 281 -12.12 -21.92 2.71
CA LYS A 281 -13.59 -22.08 2.80
C LYS A 281 -14.32 -20.90 2.18
N PHE A 282 -13.91 -19.67 2.51
CA PHE A 282 -14.45 -18.44 1.94
C PHE A 282 -14.34 -18.45 0.42
N PHE A 283 -13.13 -18.70 -0.09
CA PHE A 283 -12.83 -18.72 -1.53
C PHE A 283 -13.67 -19.73 -2.30
N ASN A 284 -13.85 -20.93 -1.73
CA ASN A 284 -14.70 -21.96 -2.32
C ASN A 284 -16.19 -21.57 -2.30
N ALA A 285 -16.66 -20.93 -1.22
CA ALA A 285 -18.07 -20.55 -1.08
C ALA A 285 -18.51 -19.52 -2.14
N ILE A 286 -17.63 -18.57 -2.46
CA ILE A 286 -17.91 -17.54 -3.48
C ILE A 286 -17.69 -18.04 -4.93
N ALA A 287 -17.23 -19.28 -5.13
CA ALA A 287 -16.99 -19.91 -6.43
C ALA A 287 -16.22 -19.00 -7.43
N ILE A 288 -15.19 -18.31 -6.92
CA ILE A 288 -14.54 -17.18 -7.59
C ILE A 288 -13.51 -17.59 -8.65
N ASP A 289 -13.23 -18.89 -8.85
CA ASP A 289 -12.12 -19.38 -9.68
C ASP A 289 -12.02 -18.68 -11.05
N LYS A 290 -13.14 -18.59 -11.79
CA LYS A 290 -13.18 -17.92 -13.10
C LYS A 290 -13.01 -16.40 -13.00
N LEU A 291 -13.56 -15.79 -11.95
CA LEU A 291 -13.47 -14.35 -11.74
C LEU A 291 -12.05 -13.93 -11.33
N SER A 292 -11.37 -14.75 -10.52
CA SER A 292 -9.96 -14.53 -10.15
C SER A 292 -9.04 -14.56 -11.36
N VAL A 293 -9.24 -15.49 -12.31
CA VAL A 293 -8.45 -15.52 -13.56
C VAL A 293 -8.63 -14.23 -14.35
N GLY A 294 -9.86 -13.73 -14.51
CA GLY A 294 -10.12 -12.47 -15.20
C GLY A 294 -9.47 -11.27 -14.49
N ALA A 295 -9.52 -11.24 -13.16
CA ALA A 295 -8.95 -10.18 -12.35
C ALA A 295 -7.41 -10.14 -12.43
N GLU A 296 -6.76 -11.30 -12.32
CA GLU A 296 -5.30 -11.43 -12.48
C GLU A 296 -4.87 -11.09 -13.91
N GLN A 297 -5.66 -11.50 -14.91
CA GLN A 297 -5.41 -11.19 -16.32
C GLN A 297 -5.45 -9.68 -16.58
N PHE A 298 -6.38 -8.94 -15.97
CA PHE A 298 -6.42 -7.48 -16.07
C PHE A 298 -5.13 -6.82 -15.56
N VAL A 299 -4.64 -7.26 -14.40
CA VAL A 299 -3.35 -6.78 -13.84
C VAL A 299 -2.19 -7.15 -14.77
N SER A 300 -2.25 -8.34 -15.37
CA SER A 300 -1.25 -8.83 -16.32
C SER A 300 -1.19 -8.03 -17.61
N ASP A 301 -2.33 -7.67 -18.18
CA ASP A 301 -2.37 -6.89 -19.41
C ASP A 301 -1.90 -5.46 -19.18
N ARG A 302 -2.21 -4.87 -18.02
CA ARG A 302 -1.65 -3.58 -17.62
C ARG A 302 -0.13 -3.65 -17.37
N TYR A 303 0.38 -4.75 -16.81
CA TYR A 303 1.82 -5.00 -16.73
C TYR A 303 2.45 -5.06 -18.13
N LYS A 304 1.88 -5.80 -19.08
CA LYS A 304 2.40 -5.88 -20.45
C LYS A 304 2.42 -4.51 -21.12
N ALA A 305 1.31 -3.77 -21.03
CA ALA A 305 1.21 -2.42 -21.58
C ALA A 305 2.26 -1.47 -20.95
N SER A 306 2.52 -1.62 -19.65
CA SER A 306 3.61 -0.90 -18.97
C SER A 306 4.97 -1.22 -19.59
N ILE A 307 5.28 -2.50 -19.83
CA ILE A 307 6.56 -2.92 -20.43
C ILE A 307 6.68 -2.43 -21.87
N ASP A 308 5.64 -2.61 -22.68
CA ASP A 308 5.64 -2.28 -24.11
C ASP A 308 5.83 -0.78 -24.37
N ASN A 309 5.53 0.08 -23.38
CA ASN A 309 5.68 1.53 -23.48
C ASN A 309 6.92 2.08 -22.74
N LEU A 310 7.78 1.22 -22.16
CA LEU A 310 8.95 1.68 -21.40
C LEU A 310 9.87 2.58 -22.25
N ASP A 311 10.29 2.12 -23.42
CA ASP A 311 11.26 2.85 -24.26
C ASP A 311 10.75 4.23 -24.67
N LYS A 312 9.46 4.31 -25.04
CA LYS A 312 8.79 5.57 -25.36
C LYS A 312 8.88 6.56 -24.20
N HIS A 313 8.62 6.10 -22.97
CA HIS A 313 8.59 6.98 -21.81
C HIS A 313 9.98 7.25 -21.20
N LEU A 314 10.94 6.35 -21.40
CA LEU A 314 12.37 6.61 -21.13
C LEU A 314 12.88 7.78 -21.96
N LEU A 315 12.52 7.82 -23.25
CA LEU A 315 12.84 8.94 -24.13
C LEU A 315 12.16 10.24 -23.70
N GLN A 316 10.92 10.16 -23.19
CA GLN A 316 10.13 11.32 -22.79
C GLN A 316 10.65 11.96 -21.50
N ASP A 317 10.92 11.17 -20.46
CA ASP A 317 11.38 11.67 -19.15
C ASP A 317 12.21 10.60 -18.40
N TYR A 318 13.46 10.45 -18.83
CA TYR A 318 14.39 9.49 -18.22
C TYR A 318 14.57 9.69 -16.70
N PRO A 319 14.79 10.90 -16.16
CA PRO A 319 14.94 11.10 -14.72
C PRO A 319 13.72 10.63 -13.90
N LEU A 320 12.51 10.91 -14.39
CA LEU A 320 11.29 10.41 -13.77
C LEU A 320 11.24 8.89 -13.81
N MET A 321 11.49 8.28 -14.97
CA MET A 321 11.45 6.83 -15.13
C MET A 321 12.46 6.11 -14.22
N VAL A 322 13.69 6.63 -14.11
CA VAL A 322 14.69 6.10 -13.17
C VAL A 322 14.18 6.14 -11.72
N ARG A 323 13.50 7.22 -11.32
CA ARG A 323 12.91 7.32 -9.97
C ARG A 323 11.79 6.29 -9.78
N LEU A 324 10.89 6.16 -10.75
CA LEU A 324 9.72 5.28 -10.64
C LEU A 324 10.10 3.80 -10.61
N PHE A 325 11.12 3.40 -11.36
CA PHE A 325 11.59 2.01 -11.46
C PHE A 325 12.84 1.71 -10.62
N SER A 326 13.22 2.62 -9.72
CA SER A 326 14.27 2.36 -8.73
C SER A 326 13.92 1.11 -7.91
N GLY A 327 14.88 0.20 -7.71
CA GLY A 327 14.69 -1.04 -6.95
C GLY A 327 13.90 -2.13 -7.68
N VAL A 328 13.51 -1.91 -8.95
CA VAL A 328 12.86 -2.92 -9.78
C VAL A 328 13.91 -3.77 -10.49
N LEU A 329 13.82 -5.08 -10.29
CA LEU A 329 14.71 -6.13 -10.77
C LEU A 329 14.07 -7.02 -11.85
N ASP A 330 12.94 -6.60 -12.41
CA ASP A 330 12.32 -7.30 -13.54
C ASP A 330 13.23 -7.24 -14.77
N ASP A 331 13.56 -8.40 -15.36
CA ASP A 331 14.54 -8.50 -16.45
C ASP A 331 14.18 -7.64 -17.66
N LYS A 332 12.88 -7.48 -17.98
CA LYS A 332 12.45 -6.65 -19.11
C LYS A 332 12.66 -5.17 -18.81
N VAL A 333 12.39 -4.75 -17.58
CA VAL A 333 12.68 -3.39 -17.11
C VAL A 333 14.18 -3.13 -17.13
N ILE A 334 14.99 -4.01 -16.51
CA ILE A 334 16.45 -3.86 -16.50
C ILE A 334 16.98 -3.78 -17.94
N GLY A 335 16.53 -4.66 -18.82
CA GLY A 335 16.93 -4.70 -20.23
C GLY A 335 16.65 -3.39 -20.97
N ALA A 336 15.44 -2.83 -20.83
CA ALA A 336 15.07 -1.56 -21.45
C ALA A 336 15.95 -0.39 -20.96
N PHE A 337 16.14 -0.29 -19.64
CA PHE A 337 16.97 0.77 -19.04
C PHE A 337 18.46 0.63 -19.43
N LYS A 338 18.99 -0.60 -19.47
CA LYS A 338 20.34 -0.90 -19.96
C LYS A 338 20.53 -0.46 -21.40
N SER A 339 19.59 -0.82 -22.28
CA SER A 339 19.63 -0.44 -23.69
C SER A 339 19.63 1.08 -23.85
N TYR A 340 18.73 1.77 -23.16
CA TYR A 340 18.64 3.23 -23.23
C TYR A 340 19.93 3.92 -22.73
N ARG A 341 20.52 3.46 -21.62
CA ARG A 341 21.79 3.99 -21.12
C ARG A 341 22.94 3.70 -22.09
N ALA A 342 22.99 2.52 -22.71
CA ALA A 342 23.99 2.20 -23.71
C ALA A 342 23.94 3.13 -24.93
N ASP A 343 22.73 3.50 -25.38
CA ASP A 343 22.55 4.48 -26.46
C ASP A 343 23.05 5.88 -26.07
N LEU A 344 22.76 6.33 -24.84
CA LEU A 344 23.29 7.60 -24.31
C LEU A 344 24.82 7.59 -24.24
N ILE A 345 25.43 6.49 -23.78
CA ILE A 345 26.89 6.33 -23.72
C ILE A 345 27.48 6.34 -25.13
N LYS A 346 26.83 5.67 -26.09
CA LYS A 346 27.28 5.64 -27.48
C LYS A 346 27.22 7.02 -28.14
N ALA A 347 26.23 7.83 -27.79
CA ALA A 347 26.09 9.19 -28.30
C ALA A 347 27.21 10.13 -27.80
N ASP A 348 27.67 9.97 -26.56
CA ASP A 348 28.73 10.80 -25.98
C ASP A 348 29.70 9.99 -25.07
N PRO A 349 30.55 9.13 -25.66
CA PRO A 349 31.33 8.14 -24.91
C PRO A 349 32.48 8.73 -24.09
N LYS A 350 32.82 10.00 -24.31
CA LYS A 350 33.93 10.69 -23.61
C LYS A 350 33.46 11.58 -22.47
N ASN A 351 32.15 11.75 -22.30
CA ASN A 351 31.57 12.60 -21.28
C ASN A 351 31.59 11.91 -19.91
N VAL A 352 32.60 12.26 -19.11
CA VAL A 352 32.83 11.67 -17.79
C VAL A 352 31.68 11.96 -16.82
N ASP A 353 31.09 13.15 -16.87
CA ASP A 353 30.01 13.54 -15.97
C ASP A 353 28.73 12.75 -16.27
N LEU A 354 28.43 12.55 -17.57
CA LEU A 354 27.36 11.66 -18.01
C LEU A 354 27.59 10.23 -17.48
N LEU A 355 28.79 9.67 -17.66
CA LEU A 355 29.10 8.30 -17.19
C LEU A 355 28.94 8.16 -15.67
N ILE A 356 29.36 9.16 -14.88
CA ILE A 356 29.16 9.15 -13.42
C ILE A 356 27.67 9.19 -13.08
N SER A 357 26.89 10.01 -13.79
CA SER A 357 25.43 10.10 -13.60
C SER A 357 24.75 8.76 -13.95
N LEU A 358 25.03 8.21 -15.13
CA LEU A 358 24.45 6.95 -15.59
C LEU A 358 24.84 5.77 -14.69
N SER A 359 26.07 5.75 -14.16
CA SER A 359 26.47 4.76 -13.15
C SER A 359 25.65 4.90 -11.85
N SER A 360 25.30 6.13 -11.45
CA SER A 360 24.44 6.37 -10.28
C SER A 360 23.00 5.94 -10.52
N ASP A 361 22.51 6.05 -11.75
CA ASP A 361 21.17 5.59 -12.12
C ASP A 361 21.12 4.07 -12.24
N ALA A 362 22.11 3.46 -12.90
CA ALA A 362 22.24 2.01 -13.01
C ALA A 362 22.29 1.36 -11.64
N GLN A 363 23.01 1.95 -10.67
CA GLN A 363 23.13 1.43 -9.30
C GLN A 363 21.77 1.20 -8.60
N LYS A 364 20.72 1.91 -9.01
CA LYS A 364 19.37 1.77 -8.44
C LYS A 364 18.67 0.47 -8.88
N GLN A 365 19.19 -0.24 -9.87
CA GLN A 365 18.58 -1.42 -10.49
C GLN A 365 19.60 -2.56 -10.65
N ASP A 366 20.80 -2.24 -11.11
CA ASP A 366 21.86 -3.20 -11.43
C ASP A 366 23.24 -2.65 -11.03
N ILE A 367 23.81 -3.28 -10.00
CA ILE A 367 25.13 -2.90 -9.48
C ILE A 367 26.27 -3.23 -10.44
N ASP A 368 26.12 -4.26 -11.26
CA ASP A 368 27.16 -4.72 -12.18
C ASP A 368 27.27 -3.78 -13.37
N GLU A 369 26.14 -3.38 -13.94
CA GLU A 369 26.11 -2.33 -14.96
C GLU A 369 26.68 -1.01 -14.41
N ALA A 370 26.34 -0.64 -13.17
CA ALA A 370 26.88 0.56 -12.55
C ALA A 370 28.42 0.54 -12.47
N ILE A 371 29.00 -0.63 -12.19
CA ILE A 371 30.45 -0.86 -12.16
C ILE A 371 31.03 -0.79 -13.58
N GLU A 372 30.37 -1.40 -14.56
CA GLU A 372 30.80 -1.36 -15.97
C GLU A 372 30.88 0.09 -16.48
N ILE A 373 29.83 0.88 -16.24
CA ILE A 373 29.77 2.28 -16.66
C ILE A 373 30.86 3.12 -15.95
N ILE A 374 31.07 2.95 -14.64
CA ILE A 374 32.09 3.75 -13.94
C ILE A 374 33.51 3.36 -14.37
N LEU A 375 33.73 2.12 -14.80
CA LEU A 375 35.01 1.68 -15.37
C LEU A 375 35.29 2.35 -16.73
N LEU A 376 34.26 2.65 -17.53
CA LEU A 376 34.41 3.47 -18.73
C LEU A 376 34.89 4.88 -18.37
N ALA A 377 34.30 5.51 -17.35
CA ALA A 377 34.74 6.82 -16.87
C ALA A 377 36.20 6.78 -16.38
N LYS A 378 36.59 5.71 -15.67
CA LYS A 378 37.96 5.50 -15.19
C LYS A 378 38.97 5.36 -16.33
N LYS A 379 38.62 4.72 -17.44
CA LYS A 379 39.50 4.64 -18.63
C LYS A 379 39.81 6.02 -19.20
N ILE A 380 38.86 6.94 -19.16
CA ILE A 380 39.02 8.32 -19.65
C ILE A 380 39.81 9.16 -18.64
N ARG A 381 39.52 9.02 -17.32
CA ARG A 381 40.17 9.78 -16.25
C ARG A 381 40.65 8.88 -15.10
N PRO A 382 41.80 8.17 -15.23
CA PRO A 382 42.24 7.14 -14.29
C PRO A 382 42.50 7.64 -12.86
N LYS A 383 42.98 8.88 -12.73
CA LYS A 383 43.28 9.54 -11.44
C LYS A 383 42.11 10.37 -10.89
N GLY A 384 40.91 10.25 -11.46
CA GLY A 384 39.73 11.00 -11.03
C GLY A 384 39.28 10.60 -9.62
N PRO A 385 39.32 11.50 -8.61
CA PRO A 385 39.01 11.13 -7.22
C PRO A 385 37.55 10.69 -7.05
N LEU A 386 36.59 11.35 -7.71
CA LEU A 386 35.17 11.00 -7.65
C LEU A 386 34.88 9.63 -8.26
N ILE A 387 35.52 9.30 -9.39
CA ILE A 387 35.38 8.01 -10.08
C ILE A 387 35.90 6.88 -9.19
N ASN A 388 37.10 7.06 -8.63
CA ASN A 388 37.73 6.05 -7.78
C ASN A 388 36.91 5.81 -6.52
N LYS A 389 36.44 6.89 -5.87
CA LYS A 389 35.56 6.81 -4.70
C LYS A 389 34.25 6.08 -5.03
N LYS A 390 33.61 6.40 -6.15
CA LYS A 390 32.36 5.75 -6.55
C LYS A 390 32.56 4.27 -6.88
N LEU A 391 33.62 3.91 -7.62
CA LEU A 391 33.94 2.51 -7.90
C LEU A 391 34.17 1.71 -6.61
N GLU A 392 34.91 2.27 -5.66
CA GLU A 392 35.13 1.63 -4.35
C GLU A 392 33.79 1.40 -3.61
N GLN A 393 32.92 2.41 -3.57
CA GLN A 393 31.58 2.29 -2.97
C GLN A 393 30.72 1.21 -3.64
N LEU A 394 30.75 1.12 -4.97
CA LEU A 394 30.00 0.11 -5.72
C LEU A 394 30.52 -1.31 -5.44
N LEU A 395 31.85 -1.49 -5.40
CA LEU A 395 32.46 -2.79 -5.08
C LEU A 395 32.16 -3.23 -3.64
N GLN A 396 32.19 -2.31 -2.67
CA GLN A 396 31.78 -2.58 -1.30
C GLN A 396 30.30 -2.99 -1.22
N THR A 397 29.42 -2.28 -1.93
CA THR A 397 27.99 -2.59 -1.99
C THR A 397 27.73 -3.99 -2.58
N LYS A 398 28.43 -4.33 -3.67
CA LYS A 398 28.35 -5.65 -4.31
C LYS A 398 28.79 -6.77 -3.36
N GLN A 399 29.90 -6.59 -2.65
CA GLN A 399 30.39 -7.56 -1.66
C GLN A 399 29.40 -7.76 -0.49
N GLN A 400 28.81 -6.67 0.02
CA GLN A 400 27.81 -6.75 1.09
C GLN A 400 26.53 -7.47 0.65
N SER A 401 26.18 -7.37 -0.63
CA SER A 401 24.99 -8.02 -1.19
C SER A 401 25.23 -9.52 -1.44
N ALA A 402 26.47 -9.94 -1.69
CA ALA A 402 26.84 -11.34 -1.87
C ALA A 402 26.97 -12.13 -0.55
N ASN A 403 27.10 -11.43 0.58
CA ASN A 403 27.25 -12.02 1.92
C ASN A 403 25.95 -12.04 2.74
N LYS A 404 24.82 -11.62 2.15
CA LYS A 404 23.46 -11.70 2.71
C LYS A 404 22.68 -12.75 1.92
#